data_AF-A0ABD6VWT0-F1
#
_entry.id   AF-A0ABD6VWT0-F1
#
_cell.length_a   1.000
_cell.length_b   1.000
_cell.length_c   1.000
_cell.angle_alpha   90.00
_cell.angle_beta   90.00
_cell.angle_gamma   90.00
#
_symmetry.space_group_name_H-M   'P 1'
#
loop_
_entity.id
_entity.type
_entity.pdbx_description
1 polymer ?
#
loop_
_entity_poly.entity_id
_entity_poly.type
_entity_poly.pdbx_seq_one_letter_code
_entity_poly.pdbx_strand_id
1 'polypeptide(L)' 'MISEAVQRRVASYYMESKLTEEQLNELESALVDAIWFSDEHISEDELVRIGVKLINKFLEEDAEKP' A
#
# COMPACT_ATOMS: atom_id res chain seq x y z
N MET A 1 -7.78 -20.06 11.65
CA MET A 1 -7.17 -18.75 11.34
C MET A 1 -5.73 -19.00 10.95
N ILE A 2 -5.23 -18.31 9.93
CA ILE A 2 -3.79 -18.31 9.59
C ILE A 2 -3.06 -17.33 10.50
N SER A 3 -1.76 -17.53 10.74
CA SER A 3 -0.97 -16.64 11.58
C SER A 3 -0.69 -15.31 10.89
N GLU A 4 -0.45 -14.25 11.65
CA GLU A 4 -0.07 -12.92 11.13
C GLU A 4 1.17 -13.00 10.24
N ALA A 5 2.16 -13.83 10.59
CA ALA A 5 3.34 -14.03 9.78
C ALA A 5 3.01 -14.62 8.39
N VAL A 6 2.03 -15.54 8.31
CA VAL A 6 1.56 -16.08 7.03
C VAL A 6 0.80 -15.01 6.25
N GLN A 7 -0.07 -14.23 6.91
CA GLN A 7 -0.81 -13.14 6.28
C GLN A 7 0.13 -12.09 5.67
N ARG A 8 1.14 -11.65 6.42
CA ARG A 8 2.12 -10.66 5.94
C ARG A 8 2.89 -11.17 4.72
N ARG A 9 3.36 -12.42 4.73
CA ARG A 9 4.10 -12.99 3.59
C ARG A 9 3.24 -13.11 2.34
N VAL A 10 1.97 -13.49 2.48
CA VAL A 10 1.03 -13.56 1.36
C VAL A 10 0.74 -12.14 0.82
N ALA A 11 0.54 -11.16 1.69
CA ALA A 11 0.32 -9.77 1.31
C ALA A 11 1.54 -9.17 0.59
N SER A 12 2.76 -9.35 1.14
CA SER A 12 4.00 -8.90 0.51
C SER A 12 4.18 -9.50 -0.87
N TYR A 13 4.01 -10.83 -1.01
CA TYR A 13 4.10 -11.48 -2.32
C TYR A 13 3.09 -10.94 -3.32
N TYR A 14 1.83 -10.72 -2.90
CA TYR A 14 0.81 -10.15 -3.77
C TYR A 14 1.20 -8.75 -4.24
N MET A 15 1.64 -7.88 -3.32
CA MET A 15 2.07 -6.52 -3.62
C MET A 15 3.24 -6.50 -4.61
N GLU A 16 4.30 -7.28 -4.35
CA GLU A 16 5.46 -7.41 -5.25
C GLU A 16 5.09 -7.97 -6.63
N SER A 17 4.06 -8.82 -6.71
CA SER A 17 3.64 -9.46 -7.96
C SER A 17 2.71 -8.60 -8.83
N LYS A 18 2.04 -7.61 -8.22
CA LYS A 18 1.00 -6.80 -8.87
C LYS A 18 1.37 -5.36 -9.05
N LEU A 19 2.13 -4.80 -8.12
CA LEU A 19 2.60 -3.44 -8.21
C LEU A 19 3.94 -3.42 -8.94
N THR A 20 4.10 -2.45 -9.84
CA THR A 20 5.42 -2.14 -10.39
C THR A 20 6.31 -1.56 -9.28
N GLU A 21 7.62 -1.58 -9.50
CA GLU A 21 8.56 -0.93 -8.59
C GLU A 21 8.23 0.56 -8.40
N GLU A 22 7.76 1.24 -9.45
CA GLU A 22 7.32 2.64 -9.38
C GLU A 22 6.09 2.81 -8.47
N GLN A 23 5.07 1.95 -8.61
CA GLN A 23 3.87 1.98 -7.77
C GLN A 23 4.18 1.64 -6.31
N LEU A 24 5.12 0.72 -6.06
CA LEU A 24 5.60 0.43 -4.71
C LEU A 24 6.31 1.65 -4.10
N ASN A 25 7.19 2.30 -4.86
CA ASN A 25 7.87 3.52 -4.41
C ASN A 25 6.89 4.67 -4.14
N GLU A 26 5.88 4.85 -4.99
CA GLU A 26 4.83 5.85 -4.80
C GLU A 26 4.01 5.56 -3.53
N LEU A 27 3.68 4.28 -3.28
CA LEU A 27 3.00 3.86 -2.05
C LEU A 27 3.84 4.13 -0.80
N GLU A 28 5.11 3.73 -0.80
CA GLU A 28 5.99 3.98 0.34
C GLU A 28 6.18 5.48 0.59
N SER A 29 6.39 6.27 -0.46
CA SER A 29 6.52 7.73 -0.35
C SER A 29 5.25 8.35 0.23
N ALA A 30 4.07 7.97 -0.25
CA ALA A 30 2.81 8.52 0.23
C ALA A 30 2.57 8.23 1.72
N LEU A 31 2.96 7.03 2.19
CA LEU A 31 2.83 6.65 3.59
C LEU A 31 3.85 7.37 4.48
N VAL A 32 5.11 7.49 4.04
CA VAL A 32 6.15 8.24 4.76
C VAL A 32 5.79 9.72 4.85
N ASP A 33 5.31 10.31 3.76
CA ASP A 33 4.84 11.69 3.73
C ASP A 33 3.66 11.90 4.69
N ALA A 34 2.71 10.96 4.73
CA ALA A 34 1.58 11.03 5.66
C ALA A 34 2.03 11.00 7.13
N ILE A 35 3.01 10.16 7.46
CA ILE A 35 3.62 10.13 8.80
C ILE A 35 4.27 11.48 9.11
N TRP A 36 5.09 12.00 8.19
CA TRP A 36 5.82 13.25 8.37
C TRP A 36 4.87 14.45 8.53
N PHE A 37 3.88 14.59 7.67
CA PHE A 37 2.93 15.71 7.71
C PHE A 37 1.97 15.66 8.91
N SER A 38 1.79 14.47 9.50
CA SER A 38 1.01 14.31 10.72
C SER A 38 1.79 14.61 12.00
N ASP A 39 3.07 14.96 11.91
CA ASP A 39 3.97 15.04 13.06
C ASP A 39 3.95 13.74 13.88
N GLU A 40 3.92 12.59 13.19
CA GLU A 40 3.80 11.23 13.77
C GLU A 40 2.49 10.94 14.55
N HIS A 41 1.47 11.80 14.47
CA HIS A 41 0.18 11.58 15.15
C HIS A 41 -0.85 10.80 14.31
N ILE A 42 -0.49 10.33 13.12
CA ILE A 42 -1.37 9.52 12.27
C ILE A 42 -1.55 8.10 12.83
N SER A 43 -2.79 7.61 12.83
CA SER A 43 -3.07 6.24 13.26
C SER A 43 -2.71 5.20 12.19
N GLU A 44 -2.46 3.96 12.61
CA GLU A 44 -2.27 2.83 11.69
C GLU A 44 -3.47 2.66 10.75
N ASP A 45 -4.70 2.85 11.26
CA ASP A 45 -5.94 2.78 10.46
C ASP A 45 -5.99 3.86 9.36
N GLU A 46 -5.49 5.07 9.63
CA GLU A 46 -5.41 6.14 8.64
C GLU A 46 -4.35 5.85 7.58
N LEU A 47 -3.18 5.34 7.98
CA LEU A 47 -2.16 4.88 7.03
C LEU A 47 -2.68 3.76 6.13
N VAL A 48 -3.40 2.78 6.71
CA VAL A 48 -4.03 1.71 5.94
C VAL A 48 -5.05 2.28 4.94
N ARG A 49 -5.88 3.25 5.34
CA ARG A 49 -6.85 3.90 4.43
C ARG A 49 -6.16 4.62 3.26
N ILE A 50 -5.05 5.32 3.54
CA ILE A 50 -4.24 5.99 2.50
C ILE A 50 -3.68 4.94 1.53
N GLY A 51 -3.04 3.89 2.06
CA GLY A 51 -2.46 2.83 1.24
C GLY A 51 -3.48 2.10 0.38
N VAL A 52 -4.64 1.73 0.95
CA VAL A 52 -5.72 1.05 0.22
C VAL A 52 -6.27 1.94 -0.90
N LYS A 53 -6.47 3.24 -0.64
CA LYS A 53 -6.96 4.17 -1.67
C LYS A 53 -6.01 4.25 -2.85
N LEU A 54 -4.70 4.28 -2.59
CA LEU A 54 -3.68 4.35 -3.64
C LEU A 54 -3.56 3.02 -4.41
N ILE A 55 -3.58 1.88 -3.71
CA ILE A 55 -3.58 0.56 -4.36
C ILE A 55 -4.80 0.39 -5.28
N ASN A 56 -5.99 0.83 -4.86
CA ASN A 56 -7.18 0.76 -5.72
C ASN A 56 -7.02 1.60 -6.99
N LYS A 57 -6.44 2.80 -6.89
CA LYS A 57 -6.11 3.63 -8.06
C LYS A 57 -5.19 2.88 -9.04
N PHE A 58 -4.14 2.23 -8.53
CA PHE A 58 -3.23 1.44 -9.37
C PHE A 58 -3.93 0.27 -10.08
N LEU A 59 -4.81 -0.44 -9.36
CA LEU A 59 -5.58 -1.54 -9.93
C LEU A 59 -6.56 -1.07 -11.02
N GLU A 60 -7.17 0.10 -10.86
CA GLU A 60 -8.02 0.73 -11.88
C GLU A 60 -7.21 1.12 -13.11
N GLU A 61 -6.06 1.78 -12.93
CA GLU A 61 -5.15 2.17 -14.03
C GLU A 61 -4.63 0.97 -14.82
N ASP A 62 -4.35 -0.15 -14.15
CA ASP A 62 -3.89 -1.37 -14.81
C ASP A 62 -5.02 -2.13 -15.52
N ALA A 63 -6.25 -2.05 -15.03
CA ALA A 63 -7.41 -2.62 -15.71
C ALA A 63 -7.80 -1.84 -16.98
N GLU A 64 -7.44 -0.56 -17.06
CA GLU A 64 -7.68 0.30 -18.23
C GLU A 64 -6.58 0.19 -19.32
N LYS A 65 -5.47 -0.49 -19.04
CA LYS A 65 -4.43 -0.79 -20.04
C LYS A 65 -4.85 -2.01 -20.89
N PRO A 66 -4.96 -1.89 -22.24
CA PRO A 66 -5.40 -2.97 -23.12
C PRO A 66 -4.40 -4.11 -23.27
#